data_AF-A0AAP5Z2W9-F1
#
_entry.id   AF-A0AAP5Z2W9-F1
#
_cell.length_a   1.000
_cell.length_b   1.000
_cell.length_c   1.000
_cell.angle_alpha   90.00
_cell.angle_beta   90.00
_cell.angle_gamma   90.00
#
_symmetry.space_group_name_H-M   'P 1'
#
loop_
_entity.id
_entity.type
_entity.pdbx_description
1 polymer ?
#
loop_
_entity_poly.entity_id
_entity_poly.type
_entity_poly.pdbx_seq_one_letter_code
_entity_poly.pdbx_strand_id
1 'polypeptide(L)'
;MSALNDEALCKFNDLSKNHLEQCFFLSHKFTNKAPNAIKLAKDIHQTNIKKLSTYILVVPDSLLSSSDDYFVSIFLQNLNELANNKKLTISVCIYGHLTTSLLKPMLISHNRYIAGLATMTSLDDARYCYLVDFWS
;
A
#
# COMPACT_ATOMS: atom_id res chain seq x y z
N MET A 1 -13.18 -2.93 -13.40
CA MET A 1 -11.99 -3.45 -12.70
C MET A 1 -11.37 -4.50 -13.61
N SER A 2 -10.33 -4.16 -14.37
CA SER A 2 -9.58 -5.17 -15.11
C SER A 2 -8.77 -5.96 -14.09
N ALA A 3 -9.20 -7.21 -13.84
CA ALA A 3 -8.41 -8.17 -13.09
C ALA A 3 -7.06 -8.38 -13.77
N LEU A 4 -6.06 -8.87 -13.02
CA LEU A 4 -4.83 -9.39 -13.63
C LEU A 4 -5.21 -10.43 -14.68
N ASN A 5 -4.60 -10.36 -15.88
CA ASN A 5 -4.78 -11.40 -16.88
C ASN A 5 -4.21 -12.74 -16.37
N ASP A 6 -4.66 -13.86 -16.95
CA ASP A 6 -4.34 -15.20 -16.42
C ASP A 6 -2.83 -15.47 -16.33
N GLU A 7 -2.06 -14.94 -17.28
CA GLU A 7 -0.59 -15.03 -17.28
C GLU A 7 0.03 -14.28 -16.10
N ALA A 8 -0.36 -13.03 -15.87
CA ALA A 8 0.15 -12.24 -14.74
C ALA A 8 -0.31 -12.83 -13.40
N LEU A 9 -1.53 -13.37 -13.34
CA LEU A 9 -2.05 -14.04 -12.15
C LEU A 9 -1.25 -15.32 -11.84
N CYS A 10 -0.95 -16.13 -12.86
CA CYS A 10 -0.15 -17.35 -12.71
C CYS A 10 1.25 -17.00 -12.21
N LYS A 11 1.91 -16.03 -12.83
CA LYS A 11 3.23 -15.54 -12.42
C LYS A 11 3.24 -14.97 -11.00
N PHE A 12 2.22 -14.18 -10.64
CA PHE A 12 2.09 -13.65 -9.28
C PHE A 12 1.94 -14.78 -8.26
N ASN A 13 1.09 -15.78 -8.53
CA ASN A 13 0.88 -16.91 -7.63
C ASN A 13 2.15 -17.74 -7.44
N ASP A 14 2.91 -17.97 -8.51
CA ASP A 14 4.17 -18.72 -8.45
C ASP A 14 5.24 -17.98 -7.65
N LEU A 15 5.38 -16.67 -7.88
CA LEU A 15 6.29 -15.82 -7.10
C LEU A 15 5.86 -15.77 -5.63
N SER A 16 4.55 -15.65 -5.38
CA SER A 16 4.00 -15.56 -4.02
C SER A 16 4.32 -16.81 -3.21
N LYS A 17 4.15 -18.00 -3.79
CA LYS A 17 4.45 -19.27 -3.11
C LYS A 17 5.91 -19.42 -2.71
N ASN A 18 6.83 -18.87 -3.50
CA ASN A 18 8.27 -19.07 -3.31
C ASN A 18 8.94 -17.95 -2.52
N HIS A 19 8.35 -16.75 -2.49
CA HIS A 19 8.99 -15.55 -1.95
C HIS A 19 8.22 -14.85 -0.83
N LEU A 20 6.95 -15.19 -0.58
CA LEU A 20 6.14 -14.57 0.48
C LEU A 20 5.92 -15.56 1.63
N GLU A 21 6.38 -15.20 2.84
CA GLU A 21 6.12 -16.00 4.05
C GLU A 21 4.62 -15.99 4.43
N GLN A 22 3.94 -14.84 4.26
CA GLN A 22 2.54 -14.65 4.61
C GLN A 22 1.85 -13.72 3.61
N CYS A 23 0.59 -14.02 3.29
CA CYS A 23 -0.26 -13.21 2.42
C CYS A 23 -1.58 -12.89 3.12
N PHE A 24 -1.99 -11.63 3.10
CA PHE A 24 -3.24 -11.17 3.67
C PHE A 24 -4.07 -10.48 2.59
N PHE A 25 -5.37 -10.76 2.56
CA PHE A 25 -6.31 -10.16 1.61
C PHE A 25 -7.46 -9.51 2.36
N LEU A 26 -7.87 -8.33 1.91
CA LEU A 26 -9.13 -7.73 2.35
C LEU A 26 -10.28 -8.55 1.78
N SER A 27 -11.02 -9.24 2.65
CA SER A 27 -12.15 -10.05 2.24
C SER A 27 -13.36 -9.17 1.93
N HIS A 28 -13.80 -9.15 0.67
CA HIS A 28 -15.08 -8.58 0.28
C HIS A 28 -16.29 -9.31 0.89
N LYS A 29 -16.11 -10.53 1.42
CA LYS A 29 -17.23 -11.34 1.94
C LYS A 29 -17.83 -10.78 3.24
N PHE A 30 -17.19 -9.83 3.91
CA PHE A 30 -17.61 -9.39 5.25
C PHE A 30 -18.06 -7.93 5.36
N THR A 31 -18.03 -7.12 4.28
CA THR A 31 -18.48 -5.72 4.35
C THR A 31 -19.07 -5.19 3.04
N ASN A 32 -20.34 -4.75 3.06
CA ASN A 32 -20.97 -3.95 1.98
C ASN A 32 -20.51 -2.48 1.96
N LYS A 33 -19.58 -2.09 2.83
CA LYS A 33 -19.06 -0.72 2.95
C LYS A 33 -17.68 -0.66 2.32
N ALA A 34 -17.37 0.46 1.66
CA ALA A 34 -16.04 0.72 1.16
C ALA A 34 -15.03 0.61 2.32
N PRO A 35 -13.88 -0.07 2.11
CA PRO A 35 -12.84 -0.16 3.12
C PRO A 35 -12.38 1.25 3.53
N ASN A 36 -12.08 1.43 4.81
CA ASN A 36 -11.65 2.71 5.37
C ASN A 36 -10.15 2.64 5.68
N ALA A 37 -9.36 3.60 5.17
CA ALA A 37 -7.90 3.60 5.28
C ALA A 37 -7.40 3.62 6.74
N ILE A 38 -8.07 4.31 7.67
CA ILE A 38 -7.69 4.31 9.10
C ILE A 38 -7.90 2.93 9.71
N LYS A 39 -9.07 2.31 9.45
CA LYS A 39 -9.34 0.95 9.95
C LYS A 39 -8.32 -0.03 9.40
N LEU A 40 -8.00 0.08 8.10
CA LEU A 40 -6.96 -0.72 7.48
C LEU A 40 -5.61 -0.53 8.17
N ALA A 41 -5.18 0.71 8.43
CA ALA A 41 -3.92 0.97 9.13
C ALA A 41 -3.90 0.32 10.53
N LYS A 42 -5.00 0.43 11.28
CA LYS A 42 -5.15 -0.21 12.60
C LYS A 42 -5.14 -1.73 12.51
N ASP A 43 -5.83 -2.30 11.53
CA ASP A 43 -5.86 -3.74 11.29
C ASP A 43 -4.46 -4.25 10.96
N ILE A 44 -3.70 -3.54 10.12
CA ILE A 44 -2.29 -3.84 9.82
C ILE A 44 -1.44 -3.82 11.10
N HIS A 45 -1.64 -2.87 12.01
CA HIS A 45 -0.90 -2.84 13.28
C HIS A 45 -1.17 -4.08 14.14
N GLN A 46 -2.41 -4.57 14.13
CA GLN A 46 -2.84 -5.75 14.87
C GLN A 46 -2.39 -7.06 14.23
N THR A 47 -1.99 -7.06 12.96
CA THR A 47 -1.42 -8.26 12.33
C THR A 47 -0.09 -8.65 12.99
N ASN A 48 0.11 -9.96 13.16
CA ASN A 48 1.30 -10.52 13.78
C ASN A 48 2.50 -10.56 12.80
N ILE A 49 2.89 -9.38 12.31
CA ILE A 49 4.06 -9.22 11.42
C ILE A 49 5.34 -9.46 12.22
N LYS A 50 6.18 -10.37 11.71
CA LYS A 50 7.51 -10.69 12.22
C LYS A 50 8.41 -9.44 12.22
N LYS A 51 9.09 -9.17 13.32
CA LYS A 51 10.07 -8.06 13.40
C LYS A 51 11.23 -8.29 12.41
N LEU A 52 11.91 -7.22 12.00
CA LEU A 52 13.06 -7.29 11.07
C LEU A 52 12.72 -7.97 9.74
N SER A 53 11.55 -7.67 9.19
CA SER A 53 11.07 -8.23 7.93
C SER A 53 10.69 -7.14 6.93
N THR A 54 10.54 -7.54 5.68
CA THR A 54 10.01 -6.69 4.62
C THR A 54 8.52 -6.95 4.47
N TYR A 55 7.74 -5.87 4.51
CA TYR A 55 6.30 -5.90 4.35
C TYR A 55 5.91 -5.14 3.07
N ILE A 56 5.23 -5.82 2.15
CA ILE A 56 4.74 -5.22 0.90
C ILE A 56 3.24 -5.01 1.03
N LEU A 57 2.82 -3.75 0.94
CA LEU A 57 1.42 -3.36 1.04
C LEU A 57 0.92 -2.88 -0.33
N VAL A 58 0.00 -3.61 -0.94
CA VAL A 58 -0.57 -3.26 -2.26
C VAL A 58 -1.95 -2.66 -2.07
N VAL A 59 -2.13 -1.40 -2.49
CA VAL A 59 -3.35 -0.61 -2.22
C VAL A 59 -3.89 0.01 -3.52
N PRO A 60 -5.19 -0.13 -3.84
CA PRO A 60 -5.77 0.62 -4.94
C PRO A 60 -5.88 2.10 -4.58
N ASP A 61 -5.55 2.99 -5.53
CA ASP A 61 -5.59 4.43 -5.32
C ASP A 61 -6.98 4.95 -4.94
N SER A 62 -8.05 4.28 -5.36
CA SER A 62 -9.44 4.57 -5.00
C SER A 62 -9.70 4.51 -3.49
N LEU A 63 -8.91 3.73 -2.74
CA LEU A 63 -8.97 3.69 -1.29
C LEU A 63 -8.47 5.00 -0.67
N LEU A 64 -7.50 5.64 -1.31
CA LEU A 64 -6.86 6.86 -0.84
C LEU A 64 -7.52 8.11 -1.44
N SER A 65 -8.00 8.04 -2.68
CA SER A 65 -8.57 9.18 -3.41
C SER A 65 -9.91 9.67 -2.86
N SER A 66 -10.63 8.82 -2.11
CA SER A 66 -11.87 9.16 -1.42
C SER A 66 -11.62 9.80 -0.05
N SER A 67 -10.36 9.88 0.37
CA SER A 67 -9.93 10.36 1.68
C SER A 67 -9.35 11.77 1.56
N ASP A 68 -9.69 12.66 2.50
CA ASP A 68 -9.05 13.96 2.64
C ASP A 68 -7.54 13.87 2.97
N ASP A 69 -6.84 15.01 2.84
CA ASP A 69 -5.39 15.11 3.02
C ASP A 69 -4.96 14.65 4.43
N TYR A 70 -5.76 15.00 5.44
CA TYR A 70 -5.54 14.61 6.85
C TYR A 70 -5.57 13.09 7.04
N PHE A 71 -6.46 12.38 6.35
CA PHE A 71 -6.52 10.91 6.41
C PHE A 71 -5.27 10.26 5.81
N VAL A 72 -4.76 10.77 4.70
CA VAL A 72 -3.54 10.25 4.07
C VAL A 72 -2.34 10.49 4.99
N SER A 73 -2.27 11.66 5.65
CA SER A 73 -1.24 11.94 6.67
C SER A 73 -1.25 10.89 7.79
N ILE A 74 -2.43 10.61 8.36
CA ILE A 74 -2.59 9.62 9.44
C ILE A 74 -2.18 8.24 8.96
N PHE A 75 -2.57 7.85 7.74
CA PHE A 75 -2.21 6.55 7.18
C PHE A 75 -0.68 6.39 7.08
N LEU A 76 0.01 7.37 6.49
CA LEU A 76 1.47 7.37 6.36
C LEU A 76 2.18 7.42 7.72
N GLN A 77 1.68 8.24 8.66
CA GLN A 77 2.22 8.31 10.01
C GLN A 77 2.13 6.96 10.72
N ASN A 78 0.97 6.29 10.66
CA ASN A 78 0.81 4.97 11.27
C ASN A 78 1.77 3.94 10.66
N LEU A 79 1.93 3.92 9.33
CA LEU A 79 2.88 3.00 8.70
C LEU A 79 4.32 3.28 9.14
N ASN A 80 4.70 4.55 9.26
CA ASN A 80 6.01 4.94 9.79
C ASN A 80 6.21 4.49 11.25
N GLU A 81 5.20 4.68 12.12
CA GLU A 81 5.24 4.19 13.50
C GLU A 81 5.38 2.67 13.55
N LEU A 82 4.66 1.93 12.70
CA LEU A 82 4.79 0.48 12.59
C LEU A 82 6.19 0.05 12.16
N ALA A 83 6.75 0.70 11.14
CA ALA A 83 8.08 0.43 10.62
C ALA A 83 9.13 0.59 11.73
N ASN A 84 9.08 1.69 12.48
CA ASN A 84 10.00 1.94 13.59
C ASN A 84 9.80 0.96 14.77
N ASN A 85 8.55 0.72 15.18
CA ASN A 85 8.25 -0.13 16.33
C ASN A 85 8.66 -1.60 16.13
N LYS A 86 8.51 -2.11 14.91
CA LYS A 86 8.82 -3.51 14.56
C LYS A 86 10.14 -3.67 13.79
N LYS A 87 10.86 -2.56 13.54
CA LYS A 87 12.06 -2.49 12.68
C LYS A 87 11.83 -3.13 11.31
N LEU A 88 10.76 -2.70 10.63
CA LEU A 88 10.36 -3.25 9.33
C LEU A 88 10.81 -2.33 8.21
N THR A 89 11.06 -2.93 7.04
CA THR A 89 11.01 -2.22 5.77
C THR A 89 9.60 -2.35 5.21
N ILE A 90 8.89 -1.24 5.03
CA ILE A 90 7.55 -1.27 4.43
C ILE A 90 7.65 -0.65 3.04
N SER A 91 7.21 -1.39 2.03
CA SER A 91 7.07 -0.92 0.66
C SER A 91 5.59 -0.89 0.30
N VAL A 92 5.05 0.32 0.09
CA VAL A 92 3.65 0.51 -0.28
C VAL A 92 3.56 0.71 -1.79
N CYS A 93 2.83 -0.17 -2.46
CA CYS A 93 2.52 -0.14 -3.88
C CYS A 93 1.10 0.40 -4.08
N ILE A 94 0.97 1.65 -4.49
CA ILE A 94 -0.34 2.28 -4.75
C ILE A 94 -0.62 2.21 -6.24
N TYR A 95 -1.73 1.60 -6.66
CA TYR A 95 -2.05 1.40 -8.09
C TYR A 95 -3.42 1.96 -8.50
N GLY A 96 -3.49 2.58 -9.69
CA GLY A 96 -4.76 2.96 -10.33
C GLY A 96 -4.65 4.16 -11.28
N HIS A 97 -5.79 4.78 -11.59
CA HIS A 97 -5.92 5.87 -12.58
C HIS A 97 -5.92 7.27 -11.97
N LEU A 98 -6.22 7.40 -10.68
CA LEU A 98 -6.28 8.64 -9.89
C LEU A 98 -4.93 8.99 -9.23
N THR A 99 -3.92 8.14 -9.44
CA THR A 99 -2.67 8.16 -8.68
C THR A 99 -1.77 9.35 -9.03
N THR A 100 -1.93 9.96 -10.19
CA THR A 100 -1.02 11.02 -10.69
C THR A 100 -1.38 12.43 -10.24
N SER A 101 -2.66 12.79 -10.17
CA SER A 101 -3.09 14.17 -9.89
C SER A 101 -3.26 14.45 -8.39
N LEU A 102 -3.77 13.49 -7.62
CA LEU A 102 -4.08 13.69 -6.20
C LEU A 102 -2.97 13.22 -5.27
N LEU A 103 -2.40 12.03 -5.53
CA LEU A 103 -1.49 11.36 -4.59
C LEU A 103 -0.07 11.91 -4.63
N LYS A 104 0.41 12.38 -5.78
CA LYS A 104 1.78 12.93 -5.91
C LYS A 104 2.01 14.16 -5.02
N PRO A 105 1.14 15.21 -5.04
CA PRO A 105 1.29 16.33 -4.12
C PRO A 105 1.22 15.92 -2.65
N MET A 106 0.33 14.98 -2.31
CA MET A 106 0.15 14.49 -0.94
C MET A 106 1.36 13.72 -0.41
N LEU A 107 2.01 12.89 -1.23
CA LEU A 107 3.21 12.17 -0.82
C LEU A 107 4.39 13.14 -0.62
N ILE A 108 4.47 14.21 -1.42
CA ILE A 108 5.49 15.26 -1.27
C ILE A 108 5.27 16.05 0.02
N SER A 109 4.04 16.45 0.33
CA SER A 109 3.72 17.23 1.54
C SER A 109 3.95 16.44 2.84
N HIS A 110 3.98 15.11 2.74
CA HIS A 110 4.18 14.19 3.86
C HIS A 110 5.53 13.46 3.82
N ASN A 111 6.52 14.03 3.13
CA ASN A 111 7.84 13.42 2.95
C ASN A 111 8.55 13.02 4.26
N ARG A 112 8.28 13.72 5.36
CA ARG A 112 8.85 13.44 6.69
C ARG A 112 8.48 12.07 7.27
N TYR A 113 7.43 11.42 6.74
CA TYR A 113 6.99 10.11 7.18
C TYR A 113 7.45 8.98 6.25
N ILE A 114 8.10 9.29 5.14
CA ILE A 114 8.57 8.33 4.15
C ILE A 114 10.09 8.41 4.03
N ALA A 115 10.72 7.29 3.77
CA ALA A 115 12.16 7.22 3.58
C ALA A 115 12.49 7.45 2.09
N GLY A 116 12.69 8.71 1.72
CA GLY A 116 13.11 9.11 0.38
C GLY A 116 11.99 9.64 -0.52
N LEU A 117 12.19 9.54 -1.83
CA LEU A 117 11.24 9.99 -2.86
C LEU A 117 10.30 8.85 -3.23
N ALA A 118 8.99 9.13 -3.31
CA ALA A 118 8.03 8.20 -3.90
C ALA A 118 8.35 8.01 -5.39
N THR A 119 8.56 6.76 -5.81
CA THR A 119 8.90 6.44 -7.21
C THR A 119 7.64 6.07 -7.96
N MET A 120 7.39 6.73 -9.10
CA MET A 120 6.23 6.46 -9.95
C MET A 120 6.65 5.66 -11.19
N THR A 121 5.94 4.56 -11.45
CA THR A 121 6.11 3.73 -12.64
C THR A 121 4.76 3.61 -13.37
N SER A 122 4.73 3.83 -14.69
CA SER A 122 3.52 3.58 -15.49
C SER A 122 3.27 2.07 -15.58
N LEU A 123 2.03 1.65 -15.31
CA LEU A 123 1.56 0.28 -15.49
C LEU A 123 0.97 0.08 -16.89
N ASP A 124 0.29 1.11 -17.42
CA ASP A 124 -0.11 1.26 -18.81
C ASP A 124 -0.41 2.75 -19.12
N ASP A 125 -1.00 3.02 -20.30
CA ASP A 125 -1.34 4.37 -20.78
C ASP A 125 -2.21 5.19 -19.81
N ALA A 126 -2.93 4.54 -18.89
CA ALA A 126 -3.86 5.19 -17.98
C ALA A 126 -3.60 4.89 -16.49
N ARG A 127 -2.78 3.89 -16.14
CA ARG A 127 -2.54 3.42 -14.77
C ARG A 127 -1.10 3.65 -14.34
N TYR A 128 -0.93 3.99 -13.07
CA TYR A 128 0.36 4.26 -12.47
C TYR A 128 0.51 3.48 -11.16
N CYS A 129 1.74 3.14 -10.81
CA CYS A 129 2.14 2.53 -9.56
C CYS A 129 3.08 3.48 -8.82
N TYR A 130 2.80 3.77 -7.55
CA TYR A 130 3.76 4.45 -6.66
C TYR A 130 4.34 3.44 -5.69
N LEU A 131 5.67 3.42 -5.63
CA LEU A 131 6.42 2.75 -4.57
C LEU A 131 6.80 3.79 -3.52
N VAL A 132 6.35 3.57 -2.29
CA VAL A 132 6.66 4.40 -1.12
C VAL A 132 7.36 3.53 -0.09
N ASP A 133 8.59 3.87 0.26
CA ASP A 133 9.40 3.11 1.21
C ASP A 133 9.45 3.77 2.59
N PHE A 134 9.46 2.94 3.64
CA PHE A 134 9.62 3.33 5.04
C PHE A 134 10.76 2.51 5.65
N TRP A 135 11.71 3.18 6.28
CA TRP A 135 12.93 2.58 6.83
C TRP A 135 12.97 2.83 8.35
N SER A 136 13.56 1.89 9.10
CA SER A 136 13.76 1.94 10.55
C SER A 136 15.21 2.20 10.91
#